data_AF-A0A820NFS5-F1
#
_entry.id   AF-A0A820NFS5-F1
#
_cell.length_a   1.000
_cell.length_b   1.000
_cell.length_c   1.000
_cell.angle_alpha   90.00
_cell.angle_beta   90.00
_cell.angle_gamma   90.00
#
_symmetry.space_group_name_H-M   'P 1'
#
loop_
_entity.id
_entity.type
_entity.pdbx_description
1 polymer ?
#
loop_
_entity_poly.entity_id
_entity_poly.type
_entity_poly.pdbx_seq_one_letter_code
_entity_poly.pdbx_strand_id
1 'polypeptide(L)'
;TNPTDIPEINNSVPPVDEKIVINGRLDPLTSTTISGLIRLFCIRHGERVDFAFGPSWPETAFDKTGKYRRINLNMPITLPRRRNPFRDFIGDSPITEIGATQARLTGEALAANESLAQYCYSSPSLRCIQTAFCI
;
A
#
# COMPACT_ATOMS: atom_id res chain seq x y z
N THR A 1 -38.38 8.91 -39.93
CA THR A 1 -37.62 8.61 -38.71
C THR A 1 -37.35 7.12 -38.69
N ASN A 2 -36.20 6.68 -39.23
CA ASN A 2 -35.79 5.27 -39.14
C ASN A 2 -35.10 5.04 -37.79
N PRO A 3 -35.50 4.02 -37.01
CA PRO A 3 -34.93 3.76 -35.69
C PRO A 3 -33.88 2.65 -35.77
N THR A 4 -32.69 2.92 -36.31
CA THR A 4 -31.53 2.01 -36.18
C THR A 4 -30.25 2.77 -36.44
N ASP A 5 -29.80 3.55 -35.46
CA ASP A 5 -28.40 4.02 -35.38
C ASP A 5 -28.01 4.01 -33.90
N ILE A 6 -27.82 2.80 -33.36
CA ILE A 6 -27.09 2.63 -32.11
C ILE A 6 -25.61 2.58 -32.53
N PRO A 7 -24.75 3.51 -32.11
CA PRO A 7 -23.34 3.45 -32.46
C PRO A 7 -22.73 2.20 -31.81
N GLU A 8 -22.20 1.30 -32.64
CA GLU A 8 -21.37 0.19 -32.16
C GLU A 8 -20.16 0.78 -31.43
N ILE A 9 -20.13 0.59 -30.11
CA ILE A 9 -18.94 0.87 -29.31
C ILE A 9 -17.93 -0.21 -29.68
N ASN A 10 -17.02 0.14 -30.59
CA ASN A 10 -15.92 -0.73 -30.97
C ASN A 10 -15.00 -0.93 -29.76
N ASN A 11 -15.18 -2.05 -29.07
CA ASN A 11 -14.35 -2.49 -27.94
C ASN A 11 -13.01 -3.11 -28.39
N SER A 12 -12.53 -2.80 -29.60
CA SER A 12 -11.22 -3.26 -30.05
C SER A 12 -10.15 -2.59 -29.18
N VAL A 13 -9.55 -3.37 -28.27
CA VAL A 13 -8.31 -3.00 -27.58
C VAL A 13 -7.31 -2.58 -28.66
N PRO A 14 -6.75 -1.35 -28.61
CA PRO A 14 -5.81 -0.90 -29.62
C PRO A 14 -4.63 -1.89 -29.68
N PRO A 15 -4.06 -2.15 -30.88
CA PRO A 15 -2.94 -3.06 -31.01
C PRO A 15 -1.80 -2.59 -30.11
N VAL A 16 -1.32 -3.49 -29.24
CA VAL A 16 -0.20 -3.22 -28.34
C VAL A 16 1.04 -3.01 -29.20
N ASP A 17 1.62 -1.82 -29.13
CA ASP A 17 2.82 -1.44 -29.88
C ASP A 17 3.94 -2.46 -29.60
N GLU A 18 4.59 -3.01 -30.63
CA GLU A 18 5.63 -4.06 -30.49
C GLU A 18 6.78 -3.62 -29.58
N LYS A 19 7.00 -2.30 -29.44
CA LYS A 19 7.98 -1.69 -28.54
C LYS A 19 7.69 -1.87 -27.04
N ILE A 20 6.45 -2.20 -26.68
CA ILE A 20 5.99 -2.35 -25.29
C ILE A 20 6.18 -3.80 -24.79
N VAL A 21 6.45 -4.74 -25.71
CA VAL A 21 6.59 -6.16 -25.40
C VAL A 21 8.07 -6.53 -25.40
N ILE A 22 8.64 -6.72 -24.21
CA ILE A 22 10.00 -7.21 -24.04
C ILE A 22 9.95 -8.72 -23.78
N ASN A 23 10.57 -9.51 -24.67
CA ASN A 23 10.60 -10.97 -24.57
C ASN A 23 9.20 -11.63 -24.46
N GLY A 24 8.21 -11.09 -25.18
CA GLY A 24 6.83 -11.61 -25.15
C GLY A 24 6.03 -11.21 -23.91
N ARG A 25 6.56 -10.33 -23.05
CA ARG A 25 5.86 -9.80 -21.87
C ARG A 25 5.72 -8.28 -21.98
N LEU A 26 4.54 -7.76 -21.64
CA LEU A 26 4.36 -6.32 -21.48
C LEU A 26 5.35 -5.79 -20.44
N ASP A 27 6.12 -4.77 -20.83
CA ASP A 27 6.96 -4.04 -19.89
C ASP A 27 6.06 -3.25 -18.92
N PRO A 28 6.17 -3.47 -17.60
CA PRO A 28 5.31 -2.83 -16.61
C PRO A 28 5.34 -1.30 -16.68
N LEU A 29 6.50 -0.71 -16.99
CA LEU A 29 6.68 0.76 -16.97
C LEU A 29 6.09 1.41 -18.21
N THR A 30 6.26 0.81 -19.39
CA THR A 30 5.66 1.30 -20.65
C THR A 30 4.18 0.92 -20.78
N SER A 31 3.69 -0.12 -20.10
CA SER A 31 2.26 -0.49 -20.09
C SER A 31 1.33 0.54 -19.41
N THR A 32 1.91 1.49 -18.67
CA THR A 32 1.17 2.49 -17.89
C THR A 32 0.32 3.41 -18.77
N THR A 33 0.74 3.63 -20.02
CA THR A 33 0.07 4.52 -20.98
C THR A 33 -0.97 3.82 -21.86
N ILE A 34 -1.09 2.49 -21.79
CA ILE A 34 -2.06 1.73 -22.59
C ILE A 34 -3.45 1.82 -21.95
N SER A 35 -4.41 2.36 -22.71
CA SER A 35 -5.82 2.38 -22.32
C SER A 35 -6.45 0.97 -22.37
N GLY A 36 -7.28 0.65 -21.38
CA GLY A 36 -8.02 -0.62 -21.31
C GLY A 36 -7.32 -1.77 -20.58
N LEU A 37 -6.07 -1.61 -20.14
CA LEU A 37 -5.38 -2.62 -19.33
C LEU A 37 -5.66 -2.46 -17.83
N ILE A 38 -6.02 -3.57 -17.17
CA ILE A 38 -6.08 -3.63 -15.72
C ILE A 38 -4.65 -3.85 -15.19
N ARG A 39 -4.21 -2.94 -14.31
CA ARG A 39 -2.92 -3.04 -13.62
C ARG A 39 -3.13 -3.41 -12.16
N LEU A 40 -2.35 -4.37 -11.67
CA LEU A 40 -2.36 -4.80 -10.29
C LEU A 40 -0.98 -4.56 -9.66
N PHE A 41 -0.94 -3.74 -8.63
CA PHE A 41 0.26 -3.53 -7.81
C PHE A 41 0.17 -4.37 -6.54
N CYS A 42 1.17 -5.21 -6.30
CA CYS A 42 1.29 -6.00 -5.08
C CYS A 42 2.40 -5.39 -4.21
N ILE A 43 2.02 -4.72 -3.12
CA ILE A 43 2.95 -4.00 -2.26
C ILE A 43 3.01 -4.68 -0.88
N ARG A 44 4.23 -4.96 -0.40
CA ARG A 44 4.46 -5.45 0.96
C ARG A 44 4.39 -4.27 1.95
N HIS A 45 3.89 -4.53 3.16
CA HIS A 45 3.89 -3.53 4.22
C HIS A 45 5.31 -3.01 4.54
N GLY A 46 5.40 -1.78 5.05
CA GLY A 46 6.66 -1.18 5.51
C GLY A 46 7.27 -1.88 6.73
N GLU A 47 8.45 -1.42 7.15
CA GLU A 47 9.15 -1.91 8.35
C GLU A 47 8.23 -1.96 9.57
N ARG A 48 8.26 -3.06 10.32
CA ARG A 48 7.43 -3.30 11.50
C ARG A 48 8.18 -2.99 12.79
N VAL A 49 7.47 -2.49 13.80
CA VAL A 49 8.05 -2.20 15.12
C VAL A 49 8.59 -3.45 15.79
N ASP A 50 7.88 -4.58 15.73
CA ASP A 50 8.32 -5.83 16.38
C ASP A 50 9.57 -6.45 15.74
N PHE A 51 9.81 -6.21 14.45
CA PHE A 51 11.05 -6.62 13.78
C PHE A 51 12.21 -5.69 14.14
N ALA A 52 11.97 -4.39 14.24
CA ALA A 52 13.02 -3.40 14.55
C ALA A 52 13.44 -3.39 16.03
N PHE A 53 12.48 -3.61 16.94
CA PHE A 53 12.67 -3.47 18.39
C PHE A 53 12.48 -4.77 19.18
N GLY A 54 12.21 -5.87 18.49
CA GLY A 54 11.97 -7.19 19.08
C GLY A 54 10.52 -7.43 19.52
N PRO A 55 10.15 -8.69 19.76
CA PRO A 55 8.77 -9.09 20.03
C PRO A 55 8.23 -8.54 21.36
N SER A 56 9.10 -8.21 22.31
CA SER A 56 8.74 -7.63 23.62
C SER A 56 8.66 -6.10 23.62
N TRP A 57 8.70 -5.43 22.46
CA TRP A 57 8.57 -3.97 22.38
C TRP A 57 7.37 -3.40 23.16
N PRO A 58 6.19 -4.06 23.28
CA PRO A 58 5.08 -3.49 24.04
C PRO A 58 5.40 -3.39 25.54
N GLU A 59 6.29 -4.23 26.09
CA GLU A 59 6.70 -4.20 27.50
C GLU A 59 7.47 -2.93 27.86
N THR A 60 8.16 -2.35 26.89
CA THR A 60 8.98 -1.15 27.09
C THR A 60 8.25 0.12 26.67
N ALA A 61 7.34 0.02 25.71
CA ALA A 61 6.64 1.15 25.12
C ALA A 61 5.28 1.47 25.78
N PHE A 62 4.73 0.58 26.63
CA PHE A 62 3.51 0.84 27.39
C PHE A 62 3.79 0.95 28.89
N ASP A 63 3.12 1.88 29.55
CA ASP A 63 3.17 1.96 31.02
C ASP A 63 2.16 0.99 31.68
N LYS A 64 2.17 0.94 33.03
CA LYS A 64 1.29 0.08 33.82
C LYS A 64 -0.21 0.38 33.62
N THR A 65 -0.56 1.55 33.09
CA THR A 65 -1.94 1.94 32.78
C THR A 65 -2.34 1.58 31.35
N GLY A 66 -1.43 0.99 30.56
CA GLY A 66 -1.64 0.67 29.16
C GLY A 66 -1.54 1.89 28.24
N LYS A 67 -0.96 3.00 28.72
CA LYS A 67 -0.71 4.18 27.90
C LYS A 67 0.58 4.00 27.12
N TYR A 68 0.50 4.20 25.81
CA TYR A 68 1.65 4.19 24.91
C TYR A 68 2.56 5.40 25.18
N ARG A 69 3.87 5.15 25.24
CA ARG A 69 4.93 6.15 25.28
C ARG A 69 5.96 5.82 24.20
N ARG A 70 6.18 6.76 23.29
CA ARG A 70 7.25 6.66 22.30
C ARG A 70 8.61 6.72 23.00
N ILE A 71 9.36 5.63 22.94
CA ILE A 71 10.70 5.51 23.56
C ILE A 71 11.85 5.61 22.55
N ASN A 72 11.55 5.58 21.25
CA ASN A 72 12.51 5.73 20.18
C ASN A 72 11.90 6.52 19.02
N LEU A 73 12.69 7.35 18.33
CA LEU A 73 12.22 8.16 17.21
C LEU A 73 11.73 7.34 16.02
N ASN A 74 12.18 6.10 15.85
CA ASN A 74 11.66 5.24 14.80
C ASN A 74 10.33 4.53 15.20
N MET A 75 9.87 4.67 16.45
CA MET A 75 8.53 4.21 16.81
C MET A 75 7.45 5.24 16.47
N PRO A 76 6.21 4.81 16.18
CA PRO A 76 5.08 5.70 15.88
C PRO A 76 4.87 6.80 16.93
N ILE A 77 4.48 8.00 16.51
CA ILE A 77 4.09 9.05 17.46
C ILE A 77 2.88 8.64 18.31
N THR A 78 1.91 7.98 17.69
CA THR A 78 0.68 7.50 18.35
C THR A 78 0.30 6.12 17.87
N LEU A 79 -0.43 5.38 18.71
CA LEU A 79 -1.03 4.10 18.35
C LEU A 79 -2.56 4.17 18.41
N PRO A 80 -3.27 3.39 17.57
CA PRO A 80 -4.72 3.30 17.66
C PRO A 80 -5.12 2.72 19.02
N ARG A 81 -6.24 3.21 19.57
CA ARG A 81 -6.79 2.65 20.81
C ARG A 81 -7.27 1.23 20.55
N ARG A 82 -6.86 0.30 21.43
CA ARG A 82 -7.28 -1.10 21.43
C ARG A 82 -7.81 -1.48 22.80
N ARG A 83 -8.60 -2.56 22.86
CA ARG A 83 -9.19 -3.05 24.12
C ARG A 83 -8.09 -3.51 25.07
N ASN A 84 -7.09 -4.24 24.58
CA ASN A 84 -5.93 -4.67 25.35
C ASN A 84 -4.64 -4.17 24.70
N PRO A 85 -4.21 -2.92 24.96
CA PRO A 85 -3.08 -2.30 24.27
C PRO A 85 -1.79 -3.13 24.34
N PHE A 86 -1.50 -3.80 25.47
CA PHE A 86 -0.32 -4.65 25.58
C PHE A 86 -0.36 -5.89 24.65
N ARG A 87 -1.47 -6.64 24.68
CA ARG A 87 -1.57 -7.94 24.01
C ARG A 87 -1.92 -7.81 22.54
N ASP A 88 -2.82 -6.89 22.21
CA ASP A 88 -3.39 -6.80 20.87
C ASP A 88 -2.34 -6.36 19.83
N PHE A 89 -1.21 -5.79 20.24
CA PHE A 89 -0.11 -5.41 19.35
C PHE A 89 0.98 -6.48 19.18
N ILE A 90 1.03 -7.53 20.00
CA ILE A 90 2.05 -8.59 19.89
C ILE A 90 1.85 -9.39 18.58
N GLY A 91 0.60 -9.66 18.20
CA GLY A 91 0.27 -10.35 16.94
C GLY A 91 0.01 -9.41 15.75
N ASP A 92 -0.08 -8.11 15.99
CA ASP A 92 -0.53 -7.13 15.01
C ASP A 92 0.19 -5.79 15.19
N SER A 93 1.52 -5.88 15.13
CA SER A 93 2.45 -4.75 15.29
C SER A 93 2.21 -3.66 14.23
N PRO A 94 2.33 -2.38 14.60
CA PRO A 94 2.30 -1.26 13.65
C PRO A 94 3.58 -1.21 12.79
N ILE A 95 3.55 -0.38 11.74
CA ILE A 95 4.79 0.04 11.06
C ILE A 95 5.58 1.05 11.90
N THR A 96 6.88 1.16 11.63
CA THR A 96 7.76 2.20 12.18
C THR A 96 7.60 3.53 11.43
N GLU A 97 8.24 4.60 11.91
CA GLU A 97 8.31 5.89 11.16
C GLU A 97 9.12 5.73 9.86
N ILE A 98 10.17 4.89 9.86
CA ILE A 98 10.87 4.49 8.63
C ILE A 98 9.93 3.69 7.72
N GLY A 99 9.13 2.76 8.25
CA GLY A 99 8.14 2.01 7.49
C GLY A 99 7.07 2.90 6.84
N ALA A 100 6.62 3.93 7.55
CA ALA A 100 5.73 4.95 7.01
C ALA A 100 6.40 5.77 5.89
N THR A 101 7.68 6.12 6.08
CA THR A 101 8.47 6.82 5.05
C THR A 101 8.66 5.96 3.80
N GLN A 102 8.94 4.66 3.94
CA GLN A 102 9.03 3.71 2.82
C GLN A 102 7.73 3.68 2.00
N ALA A 103 6.59 3.61 2.69
CA ALA A 103 5.27 3.61 2.07
C ALA A 103 5.02 4.93 1.31
N ARG A 104 5.28 6.07 1.96
CA ARG A 104 5.13 7.40 1.36
C ARG A 104 6.00 7.58 0.11
N LEU A 105 7.28 7.21 0.17
CA LEU A 105 8.18 7.30 -0.99
C LEU A 105 7.71 6.40 -2.15
N THR A 106 7.10 5.26 -1.83
CA THR A 106 6.49 4.39 -2.84
C THR A 106 5.30 5.07 -3.52
N GLY A 107 4.40 5.71 -2.74
CA GLY A 107 3.28 6.49 -3.28
C GLY A 107 3.74 7.68 -4.13
N GLU A 108 4.75 8.41 -3.66
CA GLU A 108 5.37 9.52 -4.42
C GLU A 108 5.96 9.02 -5.75
N ALA A 109 6.64 7.86 -5.76
CA ALA A 109 7.14 7.27 -6.98
C ALA A 109 6.01 6.83 -7.94
N LEU A 110 4.91 6.25 -7.43
CA LEU A 110 3.75 5.90 -8.26
C LEU A 110 3.11 7.15 -8.87
N ALA A 111 2.93 8.22 -8.09
CA ALA A 111 2.38 9.48 -8.56
C ALA A 111 3.28 10.14 -9.61
N ALA A 112 4.60 10.15 -9.41
CA ALA A 112 5.56 10.71 -10.36
C ALA A 112 5.59 9.97 -11.71
N ASN A 113 5.15 8.71 -11.75
CA ASN A 113 5.01 7.89 -12.96
C ASN A 113 3.56 7.82 -13.47
N GLU A 114 2.69 8.74 -13.02
CA GLU A 114 1.27 8.80 -13.42
C GLU A 114 0.51 7.47 -13.21
N SER A 115 0.98 6.65 -12.27
CA SER A 115 0.42 5.34 -11.94
C SER A 115 -0.62 5.47 -10.83
N LEU A 116 -1.73 6.12 -11.13
CA LEU A 116 -2.80 6.36 -10.16
C LEU A 116 -3.66 5.10 -9.94
N ALA A 117 -3.75 4.65 -8.69
CA ALA A 117 -4.62 3.54 -8.32
C ALA A 117 -6.07 4.00 -8.17
N GLN A 118 -7.01 3.36 -8.89
CA GLN A 118 -8.45 3.62 -8.68
C GLN A 118 -9.00 2.91 -7.43
N TYR A 119 -8.41 1.78 -7.06
CA TYR A 119 -8.83 0.96 -5.93
C TYR A 119 -7.62 0.58 -5.10
N CYS A 120 -7.77 0.60 -3.77
CA CYS A 120 -6.76 0.16 -2.83
C CYS A 120 -7.37 -0.89 -1.89
N TYR A 121 -6.74 -2.05 -1.83
CA TYR A 121 -7.11 -3.15 -0.95
C TYR A 121 -5.94 -3.46 -0.03
N SER A 122 -6.22 -3.76 1.23
CA SER A 122 -5.20 -4.13 2.20
C SER A 122 -5.62 -5.38 2.98
N SER A 123 -4.63 -6.19 3.37
CA SER A 123 -4.81 -7.18 4.44
C SER A 123 -5.31 -6.49 5.73
N PRO A 124 -6.10 -7.19 6.57
CA PRO A 124 -6.61 -6.61 7.83
C PRO A 124 -5.52 -6.36 8.89
N SER A 125 -4.28 -6.77 8.67
CA SER A 125 -3.17 -6.47 9.59
C SER A 125 -2.92 -4.96 9.67
N LEU A 126 -2.70 -4.43 10.87
CA LEU A 126 -2.49 -2.99 11.11
C LEU A 126 -1.37 -2.41 10.25
N ARG A 127 -0.24 -3.11 10.16
CA ARG A 127 0.89 -2.72 9.32
C ARG A 127 0.52 -2.54 7.84
N CYS A 128 -0.37 -3.37 7.32
CA CYS A 128 -0.81 -3.30 5.92
C CYS A 128 -1.75 -2.12 5.72
N ILE A 129 -2.69 -1.89 6.65
CA ILE A 129 -3.60 -0.74 6.62
C ILE A 129 -2.81 0.57 6.72
N GLN A 130 -1.85 0.66 7.64
CA GLN A 130 -1.00 1.84 7.78
C GLN A 130 -0.13 2.09 6.55
N THR A 131 0.43 1.03 5.96
CA THR A 131 1.18 1.16 4.70
C THR A 131 0.28 1.69 3.59
N ALA A 132 -0.92 1.12 3.42
CA ALA A 132 -1.88 1.54 2.41
C ALA A 132 -2.38 2.97 2.63
N PHE A 133 -2.50 3.42 3.88
CA PHE A 133 -2.86 4.80 4.23
C PHE A 133 -1.73 5.80 3.90
N CYS A 134 -0.47 5.38 3.99
CA CYS A 134 0.68 6.23 3.72
C CYS A 134 1.08 6.31 2.24
N ILE A 135 0.64 5.36 1.41
CA ILE A 135 0.79 5.36 -0.06
C ILE A 135 -0.24 6.32 -0.65
#